data_AF-A0A2E2C8N2-F1
#
_entry.id   AF-A0A2E2C8N2-F1
#
_cell.length_a   1.000
_cell.length_b   1.000
_cell.length_c   1.000
_cell.angle_alpha   90.00
_cell.angle_beta   90.00
_cell.angle_gamma   90.00
#
_symmetry.space_group_name_H-M   'P 1'
#
loop_
_entity.id
_entity.type
_entity.pdbx_description
1 polymer ?
#
loop_
_entity_poly.entity_id
_entity_poly.type
_entity_poly.pdbx_seq_one_letter_code
_entity_poly.pdbx_strand_id
1 'polypeptide(L)'
;MISPKYILTKVSDVDLENCKIFIEQGKGSKDRNVLFGKTFATALKTHIANRPVNRWLFQSKRASKFSTRRVQQILKKYSEEAGVNATPHTFRHQAITWLTKHSRLADAELQPITGHARRETLSIYQHVALDKQLEEKYQQTMRQVDL
;
A
#
# COMPACT_ATOMS: atom_id res chain seq x y z
N MET A 1 -16.24 7.74 -0.69
CA MET A 1 -15.77 7.22 -2.00
C MET A 1 -14.25 7.24 -2.04
N ILE A 2 -13.59 6.09 -1.87
CA ILE A 2 -12.12 5.98 -1.93
C ILE A 2 -11.72 6.03 -3.40
N SER A 3 -10.95 7.04 -3.79
CA SER A 3 -10.43 7.16 -5.14
C SER A 3 -9.42 6.03 -5.40
N PRO A 4 -9.64 5.16 -6.41
CA PRO A 4 -8.89 3.92 -6.62
C PRO A 4 -7.56 4.17 -7.36
N LYS A 5 -6.74 5.09 -6.84
CA LYS A 5 -5.50 5.52 -7.51
C LYS A 5 -4.29 4.60 -7.29
N TYR A 6 -4.37 3.63 -6.37
CA TYR A 6 -3.35 2.58 -6.19
C TYR A 6 -3.21 1.65 -7.42
N ILE A 7 -4.14 1.76 -8.37
CA ILE A 7 -4.18 0.96 -9.59
C ILE A 7 -3.39 1.65 -10.73
N LEU A 8 -2.83 2.83 -10.46
CA LEU A 8 -2.05 3.63 -11.41
C LEU A 8 -0.53 3.48 -11.22
N THR A 9 -0.07 2.56 -10.39
CA THR A 9 1.36 2.40 -10.10
C THR A 9 2.08 1.67 -11.23
N LYS A 10 3.16 2.28 -11.74
CA LYS A 10 4.07 1.65 -12.72
C LYS A 10 5.06 0.75 -11.97
N VAL A 11 5.68 -0.19 -12.69
CA VAL A 11 6.75 -1.00 -12.10
C VAL A 11 7.92 -0.12 -11.64
N SER A 12 8.21 0.96 -12.38
CA SER A 12 9.26 1.95 -12.06
C SER A 12 9.03 2.71 -10.75
N ASP A 13 7.80 2.71 -10.23
CA ASP A 13 7.45 3.46 -9.02
C ASP A 13 7.68 2.63 -7.74
N VAL A 14 8.15 1.39 -7.89
CA VAL A 14 8.41 0.46 -6.78
C VAL A 14 9.88 0.47 -6.42
N ASP A 15 10.17 0.92 -5.21
CA ASP A 15 11.48 0.80 -4.58
C ASP A 15 11.48 -0.41 -3.65
N LEU A 16 12.01 -1.53 -4.15
CA LEU A 16 12.11 -2.77 -3.40
C LEU A 16 13.19 -2.74 -2.30
N GLU A 17 14.22 -1.89 -2.46
CA GLU A 17 15.32 -1.79 -1.51
C GLU A 17 14.86 -1.06 -0.25
N ASN A 18 14.19 0.07 -0.43
CA ASN A 18 13.66 0.89 0.66
C ASN A 18 12.23 0.50 1.07
N CYS A 19 11.64 -0.49 0.40
CA CYS A 19 10.29 -1.00 0.64
C CYS A 19 9.21 0.11 0.54
N LYS A 20 9.23 0.89 -0.55
CA LYS A 20 8.30 2.00 -0.79
C LYS A 20 7.70 1.94 -2.19
N ILE A 21 6.44 2.36 -2.31
CA ILE A 21 5.80 2.60 -3.61
C ILE A 21 5.46 4.08 -3.71
N PHE A 22 5.93 4.71 -4.78
CA PHE A 22 5.51 6.06 -5.14
C PHE A 22 4.13 6.04 -5.80
N ILE A 23 3.23 6.89 -5.33
CA ILE A 23 1.89 7.05 -5.88
C ILE A 23 1.76 8.47 -6.45
N GLU A 24 1.94 8.56 -7.77
CA GLU A 24 1.78 9.78 -8.56
C GLU A 24 0.31 10.26 -8.53
N GLN A 25 0.09 11.55 -8.28
CA GLN A 25 -1.21 12.21 -8.25
C GLN A 25 -2.29 11.48 -7.42
N GLY A 26 -2.09 11.35 -6.12
CA GLY A 26 -3.09 10.85 -5.17
C GLY A 26 -4.43 11.61 -5.12
N LYS A 27 -5.29 11.26 -4.16
CA LYS A 27 -6.53 12.03 -3.90
C LYS A 27 -6.10 13.48 -3.57
N GLY A 28 -6.66 14.49 -4.25
CA GLY A 28 -6.24 15.90 -4.11
C GLY A 28 -5.00 16.31 -4.92
N SER A 29 -4.57 15.49 -5.89
CA SER A 29 -3.43 15.78 -6.79
C SER A 29 -2.07 15.89 -6.09
N LYS A 30 -1.88 15.14 -5.00
CA LYS A 30 -0.63 15.11 -4.24
C LYS A 30 0.04 13.75 -4.32
N ASP A 31 1.35 13.79 -4.51
CA ASP A 31 2.20 12.61 -4.54
C ASP A 31 2.45 12.08 -3.13
N ARG A 32 2.61 10.76 -2.99
CA ARG A 32 2.96 10.15 -1.70
C ARG A 32 3.74 8.86 -1.89
N ASN A 33 4.61 8.57 -0.92
CA ASN A 33 5.21 7.26 -0.76
C ASN A 33 4.36 6.42 0.20
N VAL A 34 4.18 5.14 -0.14
CA VAL A 34 3.52 4.15 0.70
C VAL A 34 4.54 3.10 1.09
N LEU A 35 4.80 2.97 2.39
CA LEU A 35 5.68 1.93 2.93
C LEU A 35 5.01 0.55 2.87
N PHE A 36 5.81 -0.49 2.70
CA PHE A 36 5.38 -1.88 2.81
C PHE A 36 6.43 -2.74 3.53
N GLY A 37 6.04 -3.91 4.05
CA GLY A 37 6.94 -4.82 4.76
C GLY A 37 7.84 -5.64 3.82
N LYS A 38 8.96 -6.14 4.34
CA LYS A 38 9.93 -6.96 3.58
C LYS A 38 9.33 -8.24 2.97
N THR A 39 8.36 -8.85 3.64
CA THR A 39 7.67 -10.04 3.13
C THR A 39 6.88 -9.70 1.86
N PHE A 40 6.19 -8.56 1.86
CA PHE A 40 5.55 -8.05 0.65
C PHE A 40 6.57 -7.66 -0.42
N ALA A 41 7.74 -7.12 -0.05
CA ALA A 41 8.84 -6.84 -0.99
C ALA A 41 9.26 -8.11 -1.75
N THR A 42 9.39 -9.22 -1.04
CA THR A 42 9.76 -10.53 -1.62
C THR A 42 8.69 -11.02 -2.59
N ALA A 43 7.41 -10.98 -2.19
CA ALA A 43 6.31 -11.34 -3.08
C ALA A 43 6.24 -10.44 -4.32
N LEU A 44 6.49 -9.14 -4.16
CA LEU A 44 6.46 -8.16 -5.23
C LEU A 44 7.62 -8.35 -6.20
N LYS A 45 8.83 -8.66 -5.70
CA LYS A 45 10.00 -9.02 -6.51
C LYS A 45 9.69 -10.21 -7.41
N THR A 46 9.12 -11.28 -6.86
CA THR A 46 8.70 -12.46 -7.63
C THR A 46 7.62 -12.11 -8.65
N HIS A 47 6.64 -11.28 -8.27
CA HIS A 47 5.57 -10.84 -9.18
C HIS A 47 6.10 -10.04 -10.37
N ILE A 48 7.06 -9.13 -10.15
CA ILE A 48 7.69 -8.30 -11.18
C ILE A 48 8.59 -9.16 -12.08
N ALA A 49 9.41 -10.04 -11.50
CA ALA A 49 10.31 -10.93 -12.25
C ALA A 49 9.54 -11.85 -13.21
N ASN A 50 8.35 -12.33 -12.81
CA ASN A 50 7.49 -13.14 -13.65
C ASN A 50 6.77 -12.35 -14.77
N ARG A 51 6.89 -11.02 -14.80
CA ARG A 51 6.23 -10.13 -15.76
C ARG A 51 7.15 -9.00 -16.23
N PRO A 52 8.32 -9.33 -16.83
CA PRO A 52 9.39 -8.37 -17.08
C PRO A 52 9.02 -7.27 -18.08
N VAL A 53 8.04 -7.52 -18.96
CA VAL A 53 7.57 -6.58 -20.00
C VAL A 53 6.42 -5.67 -19.52
N ASN A 54 5.96 -5.82 -18.28
CA ASN A 54 4.85 -5.03 -17.78
C ASN A 54 5.26 -3.59 -17.50
N ARG A 55 4.49 -2.64 -18.04
CA ARG A 55 4.61 -1.22 -17.66
C ARG A 55 3.94 -0.94 -16.31
N TRP A 56 2.77 -1.54 -16.10
CA TRP A 56 1.98 -1.36 -14.88
C TRP A 56 2.27 -2.47 -13.89
N LEU A 57 2.35 -2.13 -12.59
CA LEU A 57 2.56 -3.12 -11.54
C LEU A 57 1.48 -4.20 -11.55
N PHE A 58 0.24 -3.79 -11.79
CA PHE A 58 -0.91 -4.66 -11.98
C PHE A 58 -1.48 -4.48 -13.39
N GLN A 59 -1.05 -5.34 -14.31
CA GLN A 59 -1.40 -5.28 -15.73
C GLN A 59 -2.25 -6.48 -16.16
N SER A 60 -3.25 -6.22 -17.02
CA SER A 60 -4.07 -7.22 -17.69
C SER A 60 -3.34 -7.84 -18.88
N LYS A 61 -3.88 -8.95 -19.40
CA LYS A 61 -3.37 -9.58 -20.63
C LYS A 61 -3.42 -8.66 -21.85
N ARG A 62 -4.23 -7.60 -21.83
CA ARG A 62 -4.35 -6.60 -22.91
C ARG A 62 -3.40 -5.41 -22.71
N ALA A 63 -2.34 -5.58 -21.93
CA ALA A 63 -1.38 -4.53 -21.55
C ALA A 63 -1.97 -3.29 -20.84
N SER A 64 -3.23 -3.35 -20.42
CA SER A 64 -3.89 -2.27 -19.68
C SER A 64 -3.74 -2.47 -18.18
N LYS A 65 -3.72 -1.36 -17.43
CA LYS A 65 -3.84 -1.40 -15.96
C LYS A 65 -5.09 -2.16 -15.53
N PHE A 66 -5.04 -2.78 -14.36
CA PHE A 66 -6.24 -3.32 -13.74
C PHE A 66 -7.29 -2.20 -13.56
N SER A 67 -8.56 -2.59 -13.49
CA SER A 67 -9.62 -1.69 -13.07
C SER A 67 -9.90 -1.89 -11.59
N THR A 68 -10.52 -0.90 -10.94
CA THR A 68 -11.02 -1.04 -9.56
C THR A 68 -11.90 -2.26 -9.39
N ARG A 69 -12.80 -2.48 -10.36
CA ARG A 69 -13.67 -3.64 -10.39
C ARG A 69 -12.86 -4.94 -10.46
N ARG A 70 -11.78 -4.98 -11.24
CA ARG A 70 -10.94 -6.18 -11.31
C ARG A 70 -10.25 -6.47 -9.99
N VAL A 71 -9.70 -5.45 -9.32
CA VAL A 71 -9.10 -5.61 -7.99
C VAL A 71 -10.13 -6.11 -6.97
N GLN A 72 -11.33 -5.53 -6.97
CA GLN A 72 -12.43 -5.96 -6.10
C GLN A 72 -12.87 -7.42 -6.39
N GLN A 73 -12.91 -7.83 -7.66
CA GLN A 73 -13.23 -9.22 -8.04
C GLN A 73 -12.15 -10.20 -7.56
N ILE A 74 -10.88 -9.85 -7.70
CA ILE A 74 -9.77 -10.68 -7.21
C ILE A 74 -9.88 -10.82 -5.70
N LEU A 75 -10.13 -9.71 -4.99
CA LEU A 75 -10.29 -9.74 -3.55
C LEU A 75 -11.49 -10.58 -3.13
N LYS A 76 -12.66 -10.37 -3.76
CA LYS A 76 -13.87 -11.13 -3.47
C LYS A 76 -13.64 -12.64 -3.63
N LYS A 77 -12.96 -13.05 -4.71
CA LYS A 77 -12.61 -14.44 -4.94
C LYS A 77 -11.82 -15.03 -3.76
N TYR A 78 -10.73 -14.38 -3.35
CA TYR A 78 -9.90 -14.89 -2.24
C TYR A 78 -10.58 -14.78 -0.87
N SER A 79 -11.41 -13.77 -0.67
CA SER A 79 -12.28 -13.64 0.50
C SER A 79 -13.23 -14.84 0.62
N GLU A 80 -13.87 -15.24 -0.48
CA GLU A 80 -14.75 -16.41 -0.54
C GLU A 80 -13.98 -17.72 -0.29
N GLU A 81 -12.83 -17.91 -0.95
CA GLU A 81 -11.97 -19.10 -0.75
C GLU A 81 -11.46 -19.23 0.70
N ALA A 82 -11.18 -18.11 1.37
CA ALA A 82 -10.77 -18.09 2.76
C ALA A 82 -11.93 -18.10 3.76
N GLY A 83 -13.19 -18.07 3.31
CA GLY A 83 -14.37 -18.02 4.17
C GLY A 83 -14.51 -16.72 4.98
N VAL A 84 -13.92 -15.62 4.52
CA VAL A 84 -13.95 -14.31 5.21
C VAL A 84 -14.63 -13.25 4.35
N ASN A 85 -15.37 -12.32 4.96
CA ASN A 85 -15.90 -11.17 4.23
C ASN A 85 -14.94 -9.99 4.29
N ALA A 86 -14.10 -9.84 3.26
CA ALA A 86 -13.12 -8.76 3.20
C ALA A 86 -13.25 -7.89 1.94
N THR A 87 -13.18 -6.57 2.15
CA THR A 87 -13.17 -5.53 1.12
C THR A 87 -11.86 -4.74 1.20
N PRO A 88 -11.49 -3.94 0.17
CA PRO A 88 -10.28 -3.10 0.27
C PRO A 88 -10.34 -2.13 1.46
N HIS A 89 -11.54 -1.69 1.85
CA HIS A 89 -11.72 -0.86 3.04
C HIS A 89 -11.47 -1.64 4.33
N THR A 90 -11.94 -2.89 4.40
CA THR A 90 -11.71 -3.78 5.56
C THR A 90 -10.21 -4.03 5.76
N PHE A 91 -9.48 -4.39 4.70
CA PHE A 91 -8.02 -4.57 4.75
C PHE A 91 -7.30 -3.30 5.17
N ARG A 92 -7.68 -2.14 4.62
CA ARG A 92 -7.09 -0.85 5.03
C ARG A 92 -7.33 -0.59 6.52
N HIS A 93 -8.55 -0.79 7.00
CA HIS A 93 -8.89 -0.56 8.40
C HIS A 93 -8.11 -1.50 9.33
N GLN A 94 -8.01 -2.78 8.96
CA GLN A 94 -7.23 -3.76 9.71
C GLN A 94 -5.74 -3.40 9.72
N ALA A 95 -5.15 -3.01 8.59
CA ALA A 95 -3.76 -2.59 8.52
C ALA A 95 -3.49 -1.36 9.41
N ILE A 96 -4.39 -0.38 9.39
CA ILE A 96 -4.30 0.83 10.23
C ILE A 96 -4.43 0.46 11.71
N THR A 97 -5.43 -0.35 12.05
CA THR A 97 -5.64 -0.80 13.42
C THR A 97 -4.46 -1.61 13.94
N TRP A 98 -3.88 -2.47 13.09
CA TRP A 98 -2.66 -3.21 13.42
C TRP A 98 -1.58 -2.21 13.78
N LEU A 99 -1.21 -1.33 12.84
CA LEU A 99 -0.17 -0.33 13.02
C LEU A 99 -0.40 0.49 14.29
N THR A 100 -1.60 1.01 14.52
CA THR A 100 -1.90 1.78 15.74
C THR A 100 -1.73 0.96 17.02
N LYS A 101 -2.08 -0.34 17.01
CA LYS A 101 -2.06 -1.17 18.22
C LYS A 101 -0.69 -1.68 18.63
N HIS A 102 0.19 -1.97 17.67
CA HIS A 102 1.48 -2.57 18.02
C HIS A 102 2.70 -1.96 17.36
N SER A 103 2.53 -0.87 16.60
CA SER A 103 3.65 0.03 16.38
C SER A 103 3.87 0.92 17.62
N ARG A 104 5.13 1.29 17.88
CA ARG A 104 5.47 2.34 18.86
C ARG A 104 5.41 3.73 18.24
N LEU A 105 4.51 3.93 17.27
CA LEU A 105 4.39 5.19 16.55
C LEU A 105 3.49 6.15 17.32
N ALA A 106 3.94 7.38 17.46
CA ALA A 106 3.10 8.46 17.95
C ALA A 106 1.98 8.78 16.95
N ASP A 107 0.89 9.39 17.40
CA ASP A 107 -0.23 9.78 16.53
C ASP A 107 0.22 10.66 15.36
N ALA A 108 1.21 11.53 15.57
CA ALA A 108 1.82 12.36 14.53
C ALA A 108 2.57 11.54 13.46
N GLU A 109 3.14 10.39 13.83
CA GLU A 109 3.82 9.45 12.93
C GLU A 109 2.81 8.52 12.21
N LEU A 110 1.68 8.22 12.85
CA LEU A 110 0.59 7.41 12.28
C LEU A 110 -0.27 8.19 11.29
N GLN A 111 -0.55 9.47 11.53
CA GLN A 111 -1.34 10.32 10.63
C GLN A 111 -0.89 10.27 9.15
N PRO A 112 0.41 10.38 8.84
CA PRO A 112 0.93 10.29 7.48
C PRO A 112 1.17 8.85 6.99
N ILE A 113 0.77 7.82 7.73
CA ILE A 113 0.74 6.42 7.24
C ILE A 113 -0.72 5.98 7.03
N THR A 114 -1.61 6.39 7.92
CA THR A 114 -2.98 5.87 8.05
C THR A 114 -4.02 6.74 7.34
N GLY A 115 -3.79 8.03 7.20
CA GLY A 115 -4.68 8.97 6.49
C GLY A 115 -5.88 9.40 7.30
N HIS A 116 -5.87 9.12 8.61
CA HIS A 116 -6.91 9.48 9.55
C HIS A 116 -6.47 10.62 10.46
N ALA A 117 -6.56 11.84 9.93
CA ALA A 117 -7.13 12.97 10.66
C ALA A 117 -7.95 13.75 9.62
N ARG A 118 -9.09 14.28 10.02
CA ARG A 118 -10.09 15.12 9.28
C ARG A 118 -9.70 15.52 7.85
N ARG A 119 -10.67 15.41 6.91
CA ARG A 119 -10.65 15.56 5.43
C ARG A 119 -9.66 16.51 4.70
N GLU A 120 -8.73 17.20 5.34
CA GLU A 120 -7.94 18.28 4.75
C GLU A 120 -6.41 18.07 4.66
N THR A 121 -5.78 17.09 5.31
CA THR A 121 -4.30 17.12 5.38
C THR A 121 -3.59 15.92 4.76
N LEU A 122 -3.74 15.77 3.44
CA LEU A 122 -2.92 14.87 2.59
C LEU A 122 -1.53 15.47 2.25
N SER A 123 -1.22 16.68 2.72
CA SER A 123 0.03 17.41 2.40
C SER A 123 1.26 16.92 3.15
N ILE A 124 1.09 16.19 4.27
CA ILE A 124 2.18 15.89 5.22
C ILE A 124 2.92 14.59 4.87
N TYR A 125 2.38 13.79 3.94
CA TYR A 125 2.93 12.48 3.54
C TYR A 125 4.30 12.54 2.86
N GLN A 126 4.68 13.68 2.25
CA GLN A 126 5.96 13.82 1.55
C GLN A 126 7.17 13.79 2.50
N HIS A 127 7.04 14.34 3.71
CA HIS A 127 8.16 14.43 4.67
C HIS A 127 8.38 13.16 5.49
N VAL A 128 7.38 12.29 5.52
CA VAL A 128 7.30 11.17 6.48
C VAL A 128 8.02 9.94 5.92
N ALA A 129 8.05 9.77 4.60
CA ALA A 129 8.86 8.75 3.94
C ALA A 129 10.36 9.14 3.80
N LEU A 130 10.76 10.29 4.36
CA LEU A 130 12.15 10.71 4.49
C LEU A 130 12.69 10.52 5.92
N ASP A 131 11.84 10.12 6.87
CA ASP A 131 12.24 9.86 8.24
C ASP A 131 12.65 8.38 8.42
N LYS A 132 13.96 8.16 8.54
CA LYS A 132 14.56 6.84 8.72
C LYS A 132 14.08 6.14 10.00
N GLN A 133 13.83 6.87 11.08
CA GLN A 133 13.36 6.27 12.34
C GLN A 133 11.94 5.73 12.18
N LEU A 134 11.09 6.46 11.47
CA LEU A 134 9.73 6.02 11.18
C LEU A 134 9.72 4.76 10.32
N GLU A 135 10.57 4.70 9.30
CA GLU A 135 10.72 3.52 8.45
C GLU A 135 11.16 2.30 9.26
N GLU A 136 12.14 2.45 10.14
CA GLU A 136 12.61 1.37 11.01
C GLU A 136 11.51 0.86 11.94
N LYS A 137 10.77 1.75 12.60
CA LYS A 137 9.63 1.40 13.45
C LYS A 137 8.53 0.69 12.64
N TYR A 138 8.21 1.18 11.44
CA TYR A 138 7.24 0.54 10.55
C TYR A 138 7.69 -0.88 10.17
N GLN A 139 8.96 -1.06 9.78
CA GLN A 139 9.50 -2.38 9.43
C GLN A 139 9.50 -3.33 10.62
N GLN A 140 9.85 -2.87 11.82
CA GLN A 140 9.78 -3.68 13.05
C GLN A 140 8.34 -4.15 13.33
N THR A 141 7.37 -3.26 13.14
CA THR A 141 5.95 -3.57 13.31
C THR A 141 5.49 -4.63 12.30
N MET A 142 5.85 -4.46 11.03
CA MET A 142 5.43 -5.37 9.97
C MET A 142 6.02 -6.78 10.10
N ARG A 143 7.22 -6.94 10.70
CA ARG A 143 7.77 -8.28 10.99
C ARG A 143 6.89 -9.11 11.92
N GLN A 144 6.05 -8.47 12.76
CA GLN A 144 5.17 -9.16 13.70
C GLN A 144 3.85 -9.61 13.06
N VAL A 145 3.54 -9.11 11.85
CA VAL A 145 2.39 -9.55 11.04
C VAL A 145 2.69 -10.91 10.39
N ASP A 146 3.97 -11.22 10.17
CA ASP A 146 4.48 -12.42 9.49
C ASP A 146 4.50 -13.68 10.39
N LEU A 147 3.50 -13.84 11.28
CA LEU A 147 3.26 -15.10 11.98
C LEU A 147 2.87 -16.22 11.01
#